data_AF-A0A960K8S2-F1
#
_entry.id   AF-A0A960K8S2-F1
#
_cell.length_a   1.000
_cell.length_b   1.000
_cell.length_c   1.000
_cell.angle_alpha   90.00
_cell.angle_beta   90.00
_cell.angle_gamma   90.00
#
_symmetry.space_group_name_H-M   'P 1'
#
loop_
_entity.id
_entity.type
_entity.pdbx_description
1 polymer ?
#
loop_
_entity_poly.entity_id
_entity_poly.type
_entity_poly.pdbx_seq_one_letter_code
_entity_poly.pdbx_strand_id
1 'polypeptide(L)'
;LDSGEEVEWPSTTTGAEKSTGVTAVIKDTDGAVGYVDLADAAKESLTVAAIGNADGEFVAPTPDSASAALGAAEIADDLTYDPLNASAAGAYPITSPTWVLVDKVQSDEGKAAVLKAYLNYMLTTGQGQAKALLYAPLPEDLAAKAVAQIDEITVG
;
A
#
# COMPACT_ATOMS: atom_id res chain seq x y z
N LEU A 1 -6.81 -12.31 -16.64
CA LEU A 1 -7.24 -12.63 -15.26
C LEU A 1 -8.36 -11.67 -14.97
N ASP A 2 -9.50 -12.18 -14.51
CA ASP A 2 -10.61 -11.32 -14.07
C ASP A 2 -10.28 -10.72 -12.68
N SER A 3 -11.01 -9.69 -12.29
CA SER A 3 -10.97 -9.13 -10.93
C SER A 3 -11.97 -9.87 -10.03
N GLY A 4 -11.56 -10.30 -8.83
CA GLY A 4 -12.43 -10.98 -7.87
C GLY A 4 -11.70 -11.35 -6.57
N GLU A 5 -12.44 -11.85 -5.59
CA GLU A 5 -11.87 -12.35 -4.32
C GLU A 5 -10.98 -13.58 -4.52
N GLU A 6 -11.28 -14.37 -5.57
CA GLU A 6 -10.48 -15.48 -6.02
C GLU A 6 -9.99 -15.23 -7.45
N VAL A 7 -8.73 -15.57 -7.69
CA VAL A 7 -8.10 -15.54 -9.01
C VAL A 7 -7.68 -16.96 -9.35
N GLU A 8 -8.16 -17.47 -10.49
CA GLU A 8 -7.70 -18.76 -11.01
C GLU A 8 -6.29 -18.60 -11.60
N TRP A 9 -5.29 -18.97 -10.82
CA TRP A 9 -3.90 -18.94 -11.27
C TRP A 9 -3.61 -20.11 -12.23
N PRO A 10 -2.76 -19.89 -13.26
CA PRO A 10 -2.30 -20.98 -14.11
C PRO A 10 -1.67 -22.11 -13.28
N SER A 11 -1.89 -23.36 -13.69
CA SER A 11 -1.36 -24.55 -13.00
C SER A 11 0.17 -24.64 -12.96
N THR A 12 0.85 -23.81 -13.73
CA THR A 12 2.32 -23.65 -13.74
C THR A 12 2.84 -22.71 -12.66
N THR A 13 1.96 -22.06 -11.89
CA THR A 13 2.35 -21.17 -10.79
C THR A 13 2.51 -21.93 -9.48
N THR A 14 3.28 -21.36 -8.56
CA THR A 14 3.42 -21.85 -7.18
C THR A 14 2.87 -20.79 -6.24
N GLY A 15 1.90 -21.16 -5.41
CA GLY A 15 1.36 -20.30 -4.36
C GLY A 15 2.08 -20.51 -3.04
N ALA A 16 2.14 -19.45 -2.23
CA ALA A 16 2.65 -19.50 -0.87
C ALA A 16 1.85 -18.54 0.03
N GLU A 17 1.79 -18.83 1.33
CA GLU A 17 1.05 -18.01 2.27
C GLU A 17 1.81 -16.72 2.60
N LYS A 18 1.15 -15.56 2.35
CA LYS A 18 1.64 -14.21 2.68
C LYS A 18 2.95 -13.85 1.96
N SER A 19 3.39 -12.60 2.07
CA SER A 19 4.66 -12.16 1.48
C SER A 19 5.87 -12.97 1.97
N THR A 20 5.87 -13.39 3.24
CA THR A 20 6.97 -14.20 3.81
C THR A 20 7.09 -15.59 3.16
N GLY A 21 5.97 -16.22 2.81
CA GLY A 21 6.00 -17.49 2.08
C GLY A 21 6.45 -17.28 0.64
N VAL A 22 5.95 -16.22 -0.02
CA VAL A 22 6.31 -15.91 -1.41
C VAL A 22 7.81 -15.56 -1.53
N THR A 23 8.34 -14.72 -0.63
CA THR A 23 9.78 -14.40 -0.60
C THR A 23 10.64 -15.65 -0.41
N ALA A 24 10.24 -16.59 0.47
CA ALA A 24 10.96 -17.85 0.65
C ALA A 24 10.98 -18.70 -0.63
N VAL A 25 9.84 -18.85 -1.30
CA VAL A 25 9.76 -19.58 -2.59
C VAL A 25 10.63 -18.93 -3.66
N ILE A 26 10.66 -17.60 -3.75
CA ILE A 26 11.52 -16.87 -4.69
C ILE A 26 13.00 -17.18 -4.43
N LYS A 27 13.44 -17.21 -3.17
CA LYS A 27 14.85 -17.47 -2.81
C LYS A 27 15.28 -18.90 -3.11
N ASP A 28 14.39 -19.85 -2.88
CA ASP A 28 14.69 -21.27 -3.01
C ASP A 28 14.55 -21.80 -4.45
N THR A 29 14.02 -20.98 -5.36
CA THR A 29 13.72 -21.38 -6.75
C THR A 29 14.52 -20.55 -7.74
N ASP A 30 15.52 -21.17 -8.36
CA ASP A 30 16.38 -20.50 -9.32
C ASP A 30 15.58 -20.00 -10.55
N GLY A 31 15.74 -18.73 -10.90
CA GLY A 31 15.00 -18.08 -11.97
C GLY A 31 13.52 -17.76 -11.68
N ALA A 32 13.07 -17.86 -10.43
CA ALA A 32 11.70 -17.50 -10.07
C ALA A 32 11.40 -16.01 -10.25
N VAL A 33 10.14 -15.73 -10.58
CA VAL A 33 9.55 -14.38 -10.59
C VAL A 33 8.30 -14.42 -9.74
N GLY A 34 8.17 -13.47 -8.82
CA GLY A 34 7.00 -13.34 -7.95
C GLY A 34 6.76 -11.88 -7.58
N TYR A 35 5.71 -11.64 -6.79
CA TYR A 35 5.30 -10.31 -6.34
C TYR A 35 5.21 -10.28 -4.82
N VAL A 36 5.79 -9.24 -4.21
CA VAL A 36 5.76 -8.99 -2.76
C VAL A 36 5.82 -7.48 -2.52
N ASP A 37 5.48 -7.04 -1.32
CA ASP A 37 5.69 -5.65 -0.90
C ASP A 37 7.19 -5.30 -0.97
N LEU A 38 7.52 -4.03 -1.28
CA LEU A 38 8.89 -3.55 -1.40
C LEU A 38 9.68 -3.75 -0.09
N ALA A 39 9.04 -3.57 1.07
CA ALA A 39 9.68 -3.77 2.36
C ALA A 39 10.06 -5.23 2.60
N ASP A 40 9.22 -6.17 2.16
CA ASP A 40 9.49 -7.61 2.26
C ASP A 40 10.64 -8.02 1.33
N ALA A 41 10.65 -7.50 0.09
CA ALA A 41 11.76 -7.72 -0.84
C ALA A 41 13.09 -7.19 -0.28
N ALA A 42 13.10 -5.98 0.29
CA ALA A 42 14.29 -5.38 0.87
C ALA A 42 14.79 -6.16 2.09
N LYS A 43 13.89 -6.58 2.98
CA LYS A 43 14.21 -7.38 4.17
C LYS A 43 14.90 -8.70 3.80
N GLU A 44 14.43 -9.35 2.74
CA GLU A 44 14.97 -10.61 2.25
C GLU A 44 16.11 -10.46 1.22
N SER A 45 16.53 -9.22 0.95
CA SER A 45 17.58 -8.88 -0.03
C SER A 45 17.29 -9.43 -1.43
N LEU A 46 16.02 -9.42 -1.85
CA LEU A 46 15.61 -9.84 -3.18
C LEU A 46 15.95 -8.78 -4.22
N THR A 47 16.32 -9.23 -5.42
CA THR A 47 16.41 -8.36 -6.59
C THR A 47 15.02 -7.90 -7.01
N VAL A 48 14.82 -6.59 -7.11
CA VAL A 48 13.58 -5.98 -7.61
C VAL A 48 13.76 -5.49 -9.06
N ALA A 49 12.70 -5.57 -9.85
CA ALA A 49 12.73 -5.14 -11.25
C ALA A 49 12.25 -3.69 -11.41
N ALA A 50 12.85 -2.96 -12.35
CA ALA A 50 12.24 -1.77 -12.89
C ALA A 50 11.14 -2.16 -13.90
N ILE A 51 9.97 -1.53 -13.82
CA ILE A 51 8.81 -1.86 -14.64
C ILE A 51 8.48 -0.66 -15.54
N GLY A 52 8.13 -0.94 -16.80
CA GLY A 52 7.67 0.08 -17.74
C GLY A 52 6.33 0.68 -17.28
N ASN A 53 6.28 1.98 -17.04
CA ASN A 53 5.07 2.70 -16.69
C ASN A 53 4.24 3.11 -17.92
N ALA A 54 3.08 3.73 -17.69
CA ALA A 54 2.17 4.18 -18.75
C ALA A 54 2.80 5.20 -19.72
N ASP A 55 3.87 5.88 -19.29
CA ASP A 55 4.58 6.90 -20.08
C ASP A 55 5.80 6.32 -20.83
N GLY A 56 6.05 5.01 -20.69
CA GLY A 56 7.13 4.29 -21.36
C GLY A 56 8.48 4.32 -20.64
N GLU A 57 8.52 4.79 -19.40
CA GLU A 57 9.72 4.84 -18.56
C GLU A 57 9.86 3.55 -17.75
N PHE A 58 11.07 2.98 -17.69
CA PHE A 58 11.35 1.87 -16.78
C PHE A 58 11.71 2.43 -15.39
N VAL A 59 10.77 2.30 -14.46
CA VAL A 59 10.86 2.89 -13.12
C VAL A 59 11.12 1.82 -12.08
N ALA A 60 12.09 2.05 -11.17
CA ALA A 60 12.35 1.17 -10.04
C ALA A 60 11.37 1.44 -8.87
N PRO A 61 11.00 0.43 -8.07
CA PRO A 61 10.10 0.64 -6.95
C PRO A 61 10.82 1.38 -5.81
N THR A 62 10.32 2.57 -5.47
CA THR A 62 10.79 3.41 -4.36
C THR A 62 9.60 4.15 -3.71
N PRO A 63 9.75 4.65 -2.47
CA PRO A 63 8.74 5.53 -1.88
C PRO A 63 8.42 6.75 -2.74
N ASP A 64 9.40 7.32 -3.43
CA ASP A 64 9.21 8.51 -4.26
C ASP A 64 8.47 8.18 -5.57
N SER A 65 8.75 7.04 -6.19
CA SER A 65 8.02 6.59 -7.39
C SER A 65 6.59 6.16 -7.09
N ALA A 66 6.33 5.64 -5.89
CA ALA A 66 4.97 5.39 -5.39
C ALA A 66 4.23 6.70 -5.07
N SER A 67 4.94 7.70 -4.53
CA SER A 67 4.38 9.04 -4.32
C SER A 67 4.03 9.73 -5.65
N ALA A 68 4.83 9.53 -6.70
CA ALA A 68 4.53 10.03 -8.05
C ALA A 68 3.26 9.38 -8.64
N ALA A 69 3.08 8.07 -8.45
CA ALA A 69 1.85 7.37 -8.86
C ALA A 69 0.62 7.89 -8.10
N LEU A 70 0.73 8.05 -6.77
CA LEU A 70 -0.34 8.62 -5.95
C LEU A 70 -0.69 10.06 -6.35
N GLY A 71 0.31 10.89 -6.67
CA GLY A 71 0.09 12.28 -7.09
C GLY A 71 -0.71 12.43 -8.40
N ALA A 72 -0.83 11.35 -9.18
CA ALA A 72 -1.62 11.30 -10.41
C ALA A 72 -2.96 10.56 -10.26
N ALA A 73 -3.22 9.97 -9.08
CA ALA A 73 -4.47 9.26 -8.82
C ALA A 73 -5.61 10.24 -8.50
N GLU A 74 -6.81 9.92 -8.96
CA GLU A 74 -8.02 10.63 -8.56
C GLU A 74 -8.50 10.11 -7.20
N ILE A 75 -8.61 11.03 -6.22
CA ILE A 75 -9.08 10.71 -4.87
C ILE A 75 -10.58 10.98 -4.81
N ALA A 76 -11.37 9.94 -4.56
CA ALA A 76 -12.81 10.04 -4.39
C ALA A 76 -13.20 10.70 -3.05
N ASP A 77 -14.47 11.08 -2.92
CA ASP A 77 -15.00 11.74 -1.72
C ASP A 77 -14.91 10.85 -0.46
N ASP A 78 -14.98 9.53 -0.62
CA ASP A 78 -14.81 8.54 0.44
C ASP A 78 -13.33 8.17 0.70
N LEU A 79 -12.41 8.93 0.12
CA LEU A 79 -10.95 8.77 0.20
C LEU A 79 -10.41 7.51 -0.47
N THR A 80 -11.22 6.76 -1.23
CA THR A 80 -10.70 5.70 -2.09
C THR A 80 -9.99 6.29 -3.31
N TYR A 81 -8.96 5.60 -3.77
CA TYR A 81 -8.20 5.96 -4.97
C TYR A 81 -7.47 4.73 -5.49
N ASP A 82 -7.09 4.76 -6.77
CA ASP A 82 -6.31 3.71 -7.41
C ASP A 82 -5.12 4.33 -8.18
N PRO A 83 -3.89 4.20 -7.68
CA PRO A 83 -2.67 4.67 -8.36
C PRO A 83 -2.09 3.61 -9.31
N LEU A 84 -2.77 2.47 -9.51
CA LEU A 84 -2.30 1.41 -10.40
C LEU A 84 -2.12 1.94 -11.82
N ASN A 85 -0.91 1.77 -12.36
CA ASN A 85 -0.54 2.20 -13.70
C ASN A 85 -0.88 3.68 -14.01
N ALA A 86 -0.82 4.56 -13.01
CA ALA A 86 -1.03 5.99 -13.18
C ALA A 86 -0.05 6.59 -14.21
N SER A 87 -0.55 7.48 -15.08
CA SER A 87 0.26 8.20 -16.07
C SER A 87 0.89 9.43 -15.43
N ALA A 88 2.13 9.27 -14.98
CA ALA A 88 2.98 10.35 -14.53
C ALA A 88 4.46 9.95 -14.62
N ALA A 89 5.30 10.94 -14.91
CA ALA A 89 6.75 10.78 -14.93
C ALA A 89 7.26 10.23 -13.60
N GLY A 90 8.07 9.16 -13.67
CA GLY A 90 8.63 8.47 -12.51
C GLY A 90 7.61 7.69 -11.67
N ALA A 91 6.35 7.56 -12.09
CA ALA A 91 5.37 6.74 -11.40
C ALA A 91 5.69 5.25 -11.54
N TYR A 92 5.78 4.54 -10.42
CA TYR A 92 5.92 3.09 -10.45
C TYR A 92 4.55 2.45 -10.74
N PRO A 93 4.42 1.60 -11.77
CA PRO A 93 3.11 1.19 -12.29
C PRO A 93 2.36 0.20 -11.41
N ILE A 94 3.02 -0.42 -10.43
CA ILE A 94 2.41 -1.39 -9.49
C ILE A 94 2.44 -0.77 -8.08
N THR A 95 1.73 0.34 -7.92
CA THR A 95 1.55 1.03 -6.63
C THR A 95 0.12 0.76 -6.16
N SER A 96 -0.06 0.48 -4.86
CA SER A 96 -1.37 0.23 -4.27
C SER A 96 -1.48 0.86 -2.88
N PRO A 97 -2.61 1.49 -2.54
CA PRO A 97 -2.89 1.93 -1.18
C PRO A 97 -3.23 0.77 -0.26
N THR A 98 -3.20 1.06 1.05
CA THR A 98 -3.74 0.18 2.09
C THR A 98 -4.71 0.97 2.96
N TRP A 99 -5.68 0.28 3.54
CA TRP A 99 -6.78 0.90 4.29
C TRP A 99 -6.86 0.32 5.69
N VAL A 100 -7.19 1.18 6.65
CA VAL A 100 -7.62 0.77 7.99
C VAL A 100 -9.13 0.96 8.05
N LEU A 101 -9.87 -0.13 8.14
CA LEU A 101 -11.32 -0.12 8.32
C LEU A 101 -11.66 -0.10 9.81
N VAL A 102 -12.55 0.81 10.20
CA VAL A 102 -12.93 1.03 11.59
C VAL A 102 -14.44 1.15 11.68
N ASP A 103 -15.05 0.41 12.61
CA ASP A 103 -16.46 0.59 12.94
C ASP A 103 -16.69 2.01 13.46
N LYS A 104 -17.66 2.72 12.87
CA LYS A 104 -17.97 4.09 13.27
C LYS A 104 -18.47 4.18 14.71
N VAL A 105 -19.21 3.18 15.17
CA VAL A 105 -19.75 3.12 16.54
C VAL A 105 -18.98 2.09 17.33
N GLN A 106 -18.31 2.54 18.39
CA GLN A 106 -17.53 1.72 19.29
C GLN A 106 -18.33 1.44 20.56
N SER A 107 -18.30 0.20 21.04
CA SER A 107 -19.05 -0.21 22.25
C SER A 107 -18.32 0.08 23.56
N ASP A 108 -17.02 0.39 23.50
CA ASP A 108 -16.17 0.65 24.66
C ASP A 108 -15.46 2.00 24.52
N GLU A 109 -15.73 2.91 25.46
CA GLU A 109 -15.20 4.27 25.45
C GLU A 109 -13.67 4.32 25.54
N GLY A 110 -13.06 3.46 26.36
CA GLY A 110 -11.61 3.41 26.53
C GLY A 110 -10.91 2.95 25.25
N LYS A 111 -11.43 1.91 24.59
CA LYS A 111 -10.94 1.43 23.30
C LYS A 111 -11.13 2.48 22.21
N ALA A 112 -12.28 3.15 22.17
CA ALA A 112 -12.53 4.23 21.21
C ALA A 112 -11.49 5.36 21.34
N ALA A 113 -11.18 5.78 22.57
CA ALA A 113 -10.19 6.83 22.83
C ALA A 113 -8.78 6.42 22.35
N VAL A 114 -8.35 5.20 22.66
CA VAL A 114 -7.04 4.68 22.22
C VAL A 114 -6.98 4.52 20.70
N LEU A 115 -8.05 4.02 20.09
CA LEU A 115 -8.15 3.87 18.64
C LEU A 115 -8.01 5.22 17.93
N LYS A 116 -8.77 6.24 18.37
CA LYS A 116 -8.66 7.60 17.83
C LYS A 116 -7.25 8.16 17.97
N ALA A 117 -6.60 7.97 19.13
CA ALA A 117 -5.23 8.43 19.35
C ALA A 117 -4.23 7.72 18.43
N TYR A 118 -4.38 6.41 18.24
CA TYR A 118 -3.51 5.62 17.36
C TYR A 118 -3.66 6.02 15.89
N LEU A 119 -4.88 6.15 15.39
CA LEU A 119 -5.15 6.63 14.02
C LEU A 119 -4.58 8.03 13.79
N ASN A 120 -4.79 8.95 14.75
CA ASN A 120 -4.25 10.31 14.66
C ASN A 120 -2.72 10.29 14.61
N TYR A 121 -2.05 9.48 15.44
CA TYR A 121 -0.60 9.32 15.38
C TYR A 121 -0.16 8.82 14.00
N MET A 122 -0.78 7.75 13.47
CA MET A 122 -0.41 7.18 12.17
C MET A 122 -0.54 8.18 11.03
N LEU A 123 -1.63 8.97 11.00
CA LEU A 123 -1.90 9.95 9.94
C LEU A 123 -1.15 11.28 10.10
N THR A 124 -0.50 11.51 11.25
CA THR A 124 0.27 12.74 11.51
C THR A 124 1.74 12.42 11.71
N THR A 125 2.21 12.36 12.95
CA THR A 125 3.64 12.19 13.31
C THR A 125 4.22 10.88 12.77
N GLY A 126 3.40 9.83 12.70
CA GLY A 126 3.78 8.52 12.19
C GLY A 126 4.16 8.52 10.71
N GLN A 127 3.61 9.44 9.89
CA GLN A 127 3.95 9.55 8.47
C GLN A 127 5.45 9.80 8.24
N GLY A 128 6.13 10.44 9.20
CA GLY A 128 7.58 10.66 9.14
C GLY A 128 8.41 9.38 9.11
N GLN A 129 7.83 8.23 9.48
CA GLN A 129 8.51 6.92 9.45
C GLN A 129 8.32 6.17 8.12
N ALA A 130 7.35 6.58 7.29
CA ALA A 130 6.93 5.82 6.11
C ALA A 130 8.10 5.49 5.17
N LYS A 131 8.88 6.50 4.77
CA LYS A 131 10.01 6.31 3.84
C LYS A 131 11.09 5.38 4.38
N ALA A 132 11.37 5.44 5.69
CA ALA A 132 12.33 4.56 6.33
C ALA A 132 11.87 3.09 6.35
N LEU A 133 10.56 2.87 6.27
CA LEU A 133 9.92 1.57 6.15
C LEU A 133 9.59 1.21 4.69
N LEU A 134 10.09 1.98 3.71
CA LEU A 134 9.88 1.81 2.27
C LEU A 134 8.43 2.03 1.79
N TYR A 135 7.64 2.80 2.55
CA TYR A 135 6.31 3.27 2.16
C TYR A 135 6.34 4.73 1.69
N ALA A 136 5.47 5.06 0.73
CA ALA A 136 5.16 6.44 0.39
C ALA A 136 4.33 7.08 1.52
N PRO A 137 4.70 8.27 2.01
CA PRO A 137 3.83 9.01 2.92
C PRO A 137 2.58 9.52 2.19
N LEU A 138 1.48 9.68 2.91
CA LEU A 138 0.29 10.32 2.38
C LEU A 138 0.56 11.82 2.08
N PRO A 139 0.04 12.36 0.96
CA PRO A 139 -0.05 13.80 0.75
C PRO A 139 -0.74 14.50 1.92
N GLU A 140 -0.30 15.72 2.27
CA GLU A 140 -0.82 16.45 3.44
C GLU A 140 -2.34 16.68 3.39
N ASP A 141 -2.88 16.93 2.19
CA ASP A 141 -4.31 17.15 1.99
C ASP A 141 -5.12 15.86 2.19
N LEU A 142 -4.62 14.73 1.69
CA LEU A 142 -5.24 13.42 1.91
C LEU A 142 -5.15 13.00 3.38
N ALA A 143 -4.00 13.21 4.02
CA ALA A 143 -3.83 12.96 5.45
C ALA A 143 -4.80 13.79 6.30
N ALA A 144 -4.99 15.07 5.97
CA ALA A 144 -5.96 15.93 6.65
C ALA A 144 -7.41 15.44 6.48
N LYS A 145 -7.80 15.01 5.28
CA LYS A 145 -9.11 14.41 5.04
C LYS A 145 -9.30 13.12 5.84
N ALA A 146 -8.28 12.27 5.90
CA ALA A 146 -8.31 11.03 6.68
C ALA A 146 -8.38 11.29 8.20
N VAL A 147 -7.71 12.34 8.71
CA VAL A 147 -7.84 12.76 10.11
C VAL A 147 -9.28 13.20 10.43
N ALA A 148 -9.95 13.92 9.52
CA ALA A 148 -11.34 14.32 9.72
C ALA A 148 -12.30 13.12 9.86
N GLN A 149 -11.99 11.97 9.24
CA GLN A 149 -12.77 10.73 9.40
C GLN A 149 -12.71 10.18 10.83
N ILE A 150 -11.64 10.46 11.59
CA ILE A 150 -11.51 9.98 12.98
C ILE A 150 -12.57 10.62 13.89
N ASP A 151 -12.99 11.85 13.60
CA ASP A 151 -14.02 12.55 14.36
C ASP A 151 -15.40 11.90 14.21
N GLU A 152 -15.59 11.11 13.16
CA GLU A 152 -16.83 10.36 12.94
C GLU A 152 -16.98 9.16 13.88
N ILE A 153 -15.89 8.69 14.52
CA ILE A 153 -15.95 7.57 15.46
C ILE A 153 -16.67 8.03 16.74
N THR A 154 -17.76 7.35 17.10
CA THR A 154 -18.56 7.64 18.29
C THR A 154 -18.62 6.44 19.23
N VAL A 155 -19.13 6.66 20.44
CA VAL A 155 -19.43 5.60 21.41
C VAL A 155 -20.95 5.52 21.54
N GLY A 156 -21.52 4.31 21.42
CA GLY A 156 -22.98 4.10 21.42
C GLY A 156 -23.41 2.65 21.42
#